data_AF-A0A2D4VLQ1-F1
#
_entry.id   AF-A0A2D4VLQ1-F1
#
_cell.length_a   1.000
_cell.length_b   1.000
_cell.length_c   1.000
_cell.angle_alpha   90.00
_cell.angle_beta   90.00
_cell.angle_gamma   90.00
#
_symmetry.space_group_name_H-M   'P 1'
#
loop_
_entity.id
_entity.type
_entity.pdbx_description
1 polymer ?
#
loop_
_entity_poly.entity_id
_entity_poly.type
_entity_poly.pdbx_seq_one_letter_code
_entity_poly.pdbx_strand_id
1 'polypeptide(L)'
;MIWWAVQPGRAREERSQIADLSEQAPWLQNLHWRLDGLRLAADFDIVAEDESFPLSIYFPEYFPQTPPIVRPREKIRLSEHQYGSGGELCLEWRADNWHQDVTGAMMIESAYRLLSGERETDTEQVPSAHRETMGQKLRSSHLRVLLSPSAKEAFLAVEEGKPLSAAVSEHNYGSAWIVYPIRIGVKDAPDWAEQPLLTKGMREQEAHVLRLPRGTTLPRKLTMESILSLCSELGVEEWFEEAAEEFWPFVFLIDDSEILLITILGDERNVYKYATLEISDEGGRLPAEYDALADKRVAIVGCGSVGSKVAVSLARSGVRSFLLVDPDVVLPGNMVRNELDLRAVGTHKSNALEHKLLEISANCEVMVKPLLLGGQESSGYTTSVLNEMSECSLLIDATANPNVFNLCAAVGCSHRTPLIWGLVRISELPDSDSAKSRTAVSVIPGQSGHG
;
A
#
# COMPACT_ATOMS: atom_id res chain seq x y z
N MET A 1 -8.07 -30.98 0.74
CA MET A 1 -8.30 -32.01 -0.30
C MET A 1 -7.00 -32.79 -0.48
N ILE A 2 -7.03 -34.14 -0.47
CA ILE A 2 -5.81 -34.95 -0.59
C ILE A 2 -5.53 -35.20 -2.08
N TRP A 3 -4.61 -34.44 -2.69
CA TRP A 3 -4.38 -34.49 -4.14
C TRP A 3 -4.02 -35.89 -4.64
N TRP A 4 -3.19 -36.63 -3.90
CA TRP A 4 -2.70 -37.94 -4.32
C TRP A 4 -3.78 -39.04 -4.24
N ALA A 5 -4.87 -38.80 -3.52
CA ALA A 5 -6.05 -39.67 -3.53
C ALA A 5 -6.96 -39.37 -4.73
N VAL A 6 -7.04 -38.11 -5.16
CA VAL A 6 -7.83 -37.67 -6.32
C VAL A 6 -7.10 -37.92 -7.64
N GLN A 7 -5.77 -37.83 -7.64
CA GLN A 7 -4.89 -38.02 -8.80
C GLN A 7 -3.84 -39.12 -8.55
N PRO A 8 -4.27 -40.39 -8.36
CA PRO A 8 -3.36 -41.50 -8.03
C PRO A 8 -2.41 -41.87 -9.17
N GLY A 9 -2.69 -41.46 -10.41
CA GLY A 9 -1.77 -41.59 -11.55
C GLY A 9 -0.53 -40.71 -11.36
N ARG A 10 -0.76 -39.41 -11.10
CA ARG A 10 0.33 -38.45 -10.85
C ARG A 10 1.17 -38.84 -9.62
N ALA A 11 0.53 -39.28 -8.54
CA ALA A 11 1.27 -39.73 -7.35
C ALA A 11 2.17 -40.95 -7.62
N ARG A 12 1.75 -41.87 -8.49
CA ARG A 12 2.59 -43.01 -8.92
C ARG A 12 3.73 -42.57 -9.81
N GLU A 13 3.47 -41.64 -10.72
CA GLU A 13 4.48 -41.07 -11.61
C GLU A 13 5.59 -40.37 -10.82
N GLU A 14 5.25 -39.52 -9.84
CA GLU A 14 6.23 -38.86 -8.97
C GLU A 14 7.12 -39.87 -8.23
N ARG A 15 6.52 -40.94 -7.71
CA ARG A 15 7.27 -42.01 -7.03
C ARG A 15 8.17 -42.79 -7.98
N SER A 16 7.71 -43.07 -9.19
CA SER A 16 8.49 -43.78 -10.21
C SER A 16 9.69 -42.94 -10.65
N GLN A 17 9.47 -41.68 -11.04
CA GLN A 17 10.55 -40.84 -11.58
C GLN A 17 11.62 -40.54 -10.53
N ILE A 18 11.26 -40.33 -9.26
CA ILE A 18 12.25 -40.14 -8.18
C ILE A 18 13.01 -41.44 -7.89
N ALA A 19 12.36 -42.61 -7.99
CA ALA A 19 13.05 -43.89 -7.86
C ALA A 19 14.03 -44.12 -9.02
N ASP A 20 13.58 -43.87 -10.26
CA ASP A 20 14.42 -43.97 -11.47
C ASP A 20 15.64 -43.04 -11.37
N LEU A 21 15.45 -41.80 -10.88
CA LEU A 21 16.54 -40.87 -10.61
C LEU A 21 17.51 -41.43 -9.56
N SER A 22 17.00 -41.96 -8.44
CA SER A 22 17.85 -42.53 -7.38
C SER A 22 18.67 -43.74 -7.83
N GLU A 23 18.21 -44.50 -8.83
CA GLU A 23 18.97 -45.61 -9.42
C GLU A 23 20.06 -45.11 -10.38
N GLN A 24 19.79 -44.02 -11.10
CA GLN A 24 20.68 -43.49 -12.15
C GLN A 24 21.73 -42.49 -11.61
N ALA A 25 21.43 -41.81 -10.51
CA ALA A 25 22.24 -40.75 -9.94
C ALA A 25 22.92 -41.16 -8.63
N PRO A 26 24.23 -41.49 -8.62
CA PRO A 26 24.95 -41.90 -7.40
C PRO A 26 25.01 -40.82 -6.31
N TRP A 27 24.82 -39.56 -6.70
CA TRP A 27 24.76 -38.42 -5.78
C TRP A 27 23.45 -38.36 -4.98
N LEU A 28 22.40 -39.09 -5.37
CA LEU A 28 21.13 -39.16 -4.65
C LEU A 28 21.10 -40.42 -3.78
N GLN A 29 21.16 -40.24 -2.46
CA GLN A 29 21.28 -41.35 -1.51
C GLN A 29 20.15 -41.33 -0.46
N ASN A 30 19.97 -42.45 0.23
CA ASN A 30 19.07 -42.58 1.39
C ASN A 30 17.61 -42.13 1.16
N LEU A 31 17.07 -42.38 -0.04
CA LEU A 31 15.70 -42.04 -0.39
C LEU A 31 14.67 -42.83 0.46
N HIS A 32 13.84 -42.09 1.20
CA HIS A 32 12.78 -42.66 2.04
C HIS A 32 11.47 -41.88 1.90
N TRP A 33 10.41 -42.56 1.44
CA TRP A 33 9.07 -41.98 1.36
C TRP A 33 8.36 -42.02 2.70
N ARG A 34 7.71 -40.91 3.06
CA ARG A 34 6.87 -40.81 4.26
C ARG A 34 5.63 -39.96 4.02
N LEU A 35 4.72 -40.01 5.00
CA LEU A 35 3.62 -39.08 5.12
C LEU A 35 3.90 -38.14 6.30
N ASP A 36 3.82 -36.84 6.04
CA ASP A 36 3.82 -35.82 7.08
C ASP A 36 2.38 -35.36 7.30
N GLY A 37 1.70 -36.01 8.24
CA GLY A 37 0.24 -35.98 8.32
C GLY A 37 -0.39 -36.57 7.05
N LEU A 38 -1.02 -35.73 6.22
CA LEU A 38 -1.61 -36.12 4.92
C LEU A 38 -0.76 -35.69 3.72
N ARG A 39 0.37 -35.02 3.95
CA ARG A 39 1.27 -34.57 2.88
C ARG A 39 2.19 -35.69 2.46
N LEU A 40 2.26 -35.93 1.15
CA LEU A 40 3.24 -36.84 0.58
C LEU A 40 4.62 -36.17 0.64
N ALA A 41 5.63 -36.88 1.14
CA ALA A 41 6.98 -36.37 1.27
C ALA A 41 8.01 -37.48 1.06
N ALA A 42 9.23 -37.10 0.70
CA ALA A 42 10.38 -38.00 0.71
C ALA A 42 11.59 -37.30 1.34
N ASP A 43 12.34 -38.05 2.14
CA ASP A 43 13.64 -37.63 2.66
C ASP A 43 14.72 -38.27 1.80
N PHE A 44 15.80 -37.54 1.55
CA PHE A 44 16.94 -38.01 0.75
C PHE A 44 18.17 -37.18 1.09
N ASP A 45 19.34 -37.70 0.74
CA ASP A 45 20.60 -37.01 0.87
C ASP A 45 21.16 -36.71 -0.52
N ILE A 46 21.59 -35.47 -0.74
CA ILE A 46 22.37 -35.10 -1.91
C ILE A 46 23.85 -35.12 -1.52
N VAL A 47 24.69 -35.84 -2.25
CA VAL A 47 26.13 -35.85 -2.09
C VAL A 47 26.76 -35.01 -3.20
N ALA A 48 27.43 -33.93 -2.84
CA ALA A 48 28.20 -33.11 -3.78
C ALA A 48 29.63 -32.94 -3.24
N GLU A 49 30.61 -33.27 -4.07
CA GLU A 49 32.02 -33.44 -3.66
C GLU A 49 32.13 -34.42 -2.48
N ASP A 50 32.66 -33.98 -1.34
CA ASP A 50 32.80 -34.77 -0.11
C ASP A 50 31.76 -34.42 0.98
N GLU A 51 30.76 -33.58 0.64
CA GLU A 51 29.69 -33.16 1.56
C GLU A 51 28.36 -33.86 1.27
N SER A 52 27.62 -34.18 2.33
CA SER A 52 26.27 -34.76 2.26
C SER A 52 25.25 -33.77 2.82
N PHE A 53 24.18 -33.54 2.07
CA PHE A 53 23.11 -32.58 2.36
C PHE A 53 21.79 -33.30 2.63
N PRO A 54 21.38 -33.42 3.90
CA PRO A 54 20.11 -34.02 4.28
C PRO A 54 18.92 -33.12 3.93
N LEU A 55 18.09 -33.54 2.98
CA LEU A 55 16.95 -32.77 2.46
C LEU A 55 15.63 -33.55 2.58
N SER A 56 14.53 -32.81 2.47
CA SER A 56 13.19 -33.34 2.29
C SER A 56 12.50 -32.63 1.13
N ILE A 57 11.78 -33.38 0.30
CA ILE A 57 10.80 -32.85 -0.65
C ILE A 57 9.39 -33.05 -0.08
N TYR A 58 8.58 -31.99 -0.14
CA TYR A 58 7.18 -31.99 0.29
C TYR A 58 6.27 -31.63 -0.87
N PHE A 59 5.26 -32.46 -1.12
CA PHE A 59 4.22 -32.15 -2.10
C PHE A 59 3.08 -31.40 -1.38
N PRO A 60 2.84 -30.11 -1.70
CA PRO A 60 1.82 -29.32 -1.04
C PRO A 60 0.40 -29.81 -1.35
N GLU A 61 -0.58 -29.30 -0.61
CA GLU A 61 -1.99 -29.70 -0.77
C GLU A 61 -2.53 -29.46 -2.19
N TYR A 62 -2.07 -28.38 -2.84
CA TYR A 62 -2.48 -27.99 -4.20
C TYR A 62 -1.57 -28.54 -5.29
N PHE A 63 -0.67 -29.49 -5.00
CA PHE A 63 0.08 -30.16 -6.05
C PHE A 63 -0.88 -30.95 -6.97
N PRO A 64 -0.68 -30.96 -8.32
CA PRO A 64 0.43 -30.39 -9.08
C PRO A 64 0.25 -28.94 -9.53
N GLN A 65 -0.74 -28.19 -9.05
CA GLN A 65 -0.93 -26.78 -9.42
C GLN A 65 0.13 -25.85 -8.82
N THR A 66 0.82 -26.28 -7.76
CA THR A 66 1.93 -25.58 -7.12
C THR A 66 3.17 -26.48 -7.02
N PRO A 67 4.39 -25.93 -7.06
CA PRO A 67 5.63 -26.72 -6.98
C PRO A 67 5.75 -27.50 -5.66
N PRO A 68 6.44 -28.65 -5.66
CA PRO A 68 6.97 -29.26 -4.44
C PRO A 68 7.98 -28.34 -3.73
N ILE A 69 8.11 -28.50 -2.42
CA ILE A 69 9.04 -27.73 -1.59
C ILE A 69 10.24 -28.60 -1.26
N VAL A 70 11.46 -28.15 -1.58
CA VAL A 70 12.71 -28.82 -1.18
C VAL A 70 13.42 -27.99 -0.12
N ARG A 71 13.70 -28.57 1.05
CA ARG A 71 14.35 -27.87 2.17
C ARG A 71 15.24 -28.79 3.00
N PRO A 72 16.17 -28.26 3.80
CA PRO A 72 16.98 -29.06 4.71
C PRO A 72 16.13 -29.74 5.78
N ARG A 73 16.57 -30.93 6.21
CA ARG A 73 15.95 -31.63 7.35
C ARG A 73 16.18 -30.90 8.67
N GLU A 74 17.28 -30.15 8.77
CA GLU A 74 17.64 -29.35 9.95
C GLU A 74 17.38 -27.85 9.74
N LYS A 75 17.35 -27.07 10.82
CA LYS A 75 17.17 -25.61 10.76
C LYS A 75 18.47 -24.87 10.44
N ILE A 76 19.14 -25.29 9.38
CA ILE A 76 20.43 -24.75 8.94
C ILE A 76 20.31 -24.07 7.58
N ARG A 77 21.24 -23.16 7.30
CA ARG A 77 21.38 -22.56 5.98
C ARG A 77 22.41 -23.36 5.19
N LEU A 78 22.03 -23.88 4.03
CA LEU A 78 22.86 -24.68 3.14
C LEU A 78 23.35 -23.90 1.91
N SER A 79 22.63 -22.85 1.54
CA SER A 79 22.84 -22.09 0.30
C SER A 79 22.48 -20.62 0.50
N GLU A 80 23.07 -19.74 -0.30
CA GLU A 80 22.64 -18.34 -0.39
C GLU A 80 21.25 -18.22 -1.05
N HIS A 81 20.88 -19.19 -1.89
CA HIS A 81 19.57 -19.36 -2.51
C HIS A 81 18.63 -20.18 -1.62
N GLN A 82 18.37 -19.66 -0.43
CA GLN A 82 17.48 -20.32 0.54
C GLN A 82 16.67 -19.29 1.33
N TYR A 83 15.39 -19.57 1.53
CA TYR A 83 14.47 -18.73 2.30
C TYR A 83 14.70 -18.84 3.82
N GLY A 84 15.78 -18.22 4.32
CA GLY A 84 16.14 -18.27 5.74
C GLY A 84 16.64 -19.66 6.19
N SER A 85 17.14 -19.75 7.43
CA SER A 85 17.71 -21.00 7.95
C SER A 85 16.64 -22.09 8.10
N GLY A 86 16.85 -23.24 7.45
CA GLY A 86 15.88 -24.34 7.39
C GLY A 86 14.71 -24.12 6.42
N GLY A 87 14.74 -23.02 5.65
CA GLY A 87 13.74 -22.73 4.64
C GLY A 87 13.94 -23.50 3.33
N GLU A 88 13.01 -23.27 2.41
CA GLU A 88 13.03 -23.82 1.05
C GLU A 88 14.21 -23.28 0.23
N LEU A 89 14.79 -24.15 -0.60
CA LEU A 89 15.80 -23.77 -1.58
C LEU A 89 15.15 -23.03 -2.76
N CYS A 90 15.79 -21.97 -3.24
CA CYS A 90 15.34 -21.24 -4.42
C CYS A 90 15.81 -21.97 -5.68
N LEU A 91 15.00 -22.93 -6.14
CA LEU A 91 15.33 -23.81 -7.25
C LEU A 91 15.07 -23.17 -8.63
N GLU A 92 15.43 -23.90 -9.69
CA GLU A 92 15.17 -23.55 -11.10
C GLU A 92 13.67 -23.40 -11.37
N TRP A 93 12.88 -24.31 -10.79
CA TRP A 93 11.42 -24.32 -10.85
C TRP A 93 10.85 -23.76 -9.55
N ARG A 94 10.01 -22.74 -9.70
CA ARG A 94 9.47 -21.90 -8.63
C ARG A 94 8.03 -21.56 -8.92
N ALA A 95 7.37 -20.93 -7.97
CA ALA A 95 5.97 -20.54 -8.13
C ALA A 95 5.71 -19.60 -9.34
N ASP A 96 6.69 -18.77 -9.72
CA ASP A 96 6.58 -17.81 -10.84
C ASP A 96 6.73 -18.44 -12.23
N ASN A 97 7.36 -19.62 -12.34
CA ASN A 97 7.60 -20.33 -13.60
C ASN A 97 7.19 -21.82 -13.57
N TRP A 98 6.32 -22.19 -12.62
CA TRP A 98 5.89 -23.57 -12.43
C TRP A 98 5.06 -24.10 -13.60
N HIS A 99 5.38 -25.31 -14.06
CA HIS A 99 4.60 -26.06 -15.02
C HIS A 99 4.25 -27.44 -14.47
N GLN A 100 3.04 -27.93 -14.72
CA GLN A 100 2.60 -29.21 -14.14
C GLN A 100 3.41 -30.40 -14.67
N ASP A 101 4.05 -30.29 -15.83
CA ASP A 101 4.92 -31.35 -16.37
C ASP A 101 6.24 -31.51 -15.60
N VAL A 102 6.61 -30.52 -14.76
CA VAL A 102 7.79 -30.62 -13.90
C VAL A 102 7.49 -31.59 -12.77
N THR A 103 8.42 -32.51 -12.51
CA THR A 103 8.28 -33.54 -11.48
C THR A 103 9.17 -33.29 -10.28
N GLY A 104 8.89 -33.96 -9.18
CA GLY A 104 9.72 -33.94 -7.98
C GLY A 104 11.13 -34.47 -8.25
N ALA A 105 11.33 -35.36 -9.22
CA ALA A 105 12.66 -35.76 -9.67
C ALA A 105 13.43 -34.56 -10.25
N MET A 106 12.80 -33.79 -11.14
CA MET A 106 13.39 -32.56 -11.69
C MET A 106 13.65 -31.49 -10.61
N MET A 107 12.82 -31.42 -9.57
CA MET A 107 13.07 -30.57 -8.39
C MET A 107 14.31 -31.01 -7.62
N ILE A 108 14.48 -32.32 -7.39
CA ILE A 108 15.65 -32.87 -6.70
C ILE A 108 16.92 -32.64 -7.53
N GLU A 109 16.88 -32.84 -8.85
CA GLU A 109 17.99 -32.51 -9.74
C GLU A 109 18.33 -31.02 -9.73
N SER A 110 17.32 -30.15 -9.68
CA SER A 110 17.55 -28.71 -9.54
C SER A 110 18.24 -28.38 -8.22
N ALA A 111 17.89 -29.05 -7.12
CA ALA A 111 18.58 -28.89 -5.84
C ALA A 111 20.03 -29.39 -5.89
N TYR A 112 20.29 -30.48 -6.59
CA TYR A 112 21.65 -30.97 -6.82
C TYR A 112 22.48 -29.97 -7.62
N ARG A 113 21.97 -29.45 -8.75
CA ARG A 113 22.66 -28.44 -9.56
C ARG A 113 22.98 -27.18 -8.76
N LEU A 114 22.06 -26.73 -7.92
CA LEU A 114 22.30 -25.60 -7.03
C LEU A 114 23.41 -25.89 -6.02
N LEU A 115 23.28 -26.98 -5.25
CA LEU A 115 24.22 -27.28 -4.17
C LEU A 115 25.62 -27.61 -4.71
N SER A 116 25.73 -28.44 -5.76
CA SER A 116 27.02 -28.75 -6.40
C SER A 116 27.67 -27.53 -7.05
N GLY A 117 26.91 -26.74 -7.82
CA GLY A 117 27.43 -25.55 -8.49
C GLY A 117 27.95 -24.47 -7.54
N GLU A 118 27.41 -24.37 -6.32
CA GLU A 118 27.94 -23.47 -5.29
C GLU A 118 29.27 -23.93 -4.66
N ARG A 119 29.68 -25.20 -4.83
CA ARG A 119 30.94 -25.74 -4.28
C ARG A 119 32.07 -25.78 -5.31
N GLU A 120 31.75 -25.78 -6.60
CA GLU A 120 32.75 -25.69 -7.67
C GLU A 120 33.50 -24.34 -7.59
N THR A 121 34.82 -24.40 -7.36
CA THR A 121 35.67 -23.22 -7.08
C THR A 121 35.95 -22.34 -8.31
N ASP A 122 35.58 -22.78 -9.51
CA ASP A 122 35.88 -22.15 -10.82
C ASP A 122 34.64 -21.72 -11.62
N THR A 123 33.42 -21.84 -11.06
CA THR A 123 32.19 -21.40 -11.73
C THR A 123 31.71 -20.04 -11.22
N GLU A 124 31.20 -19.21 -12.13
CA GLU A 124 30.49 -17.98 -11.76
C GLU A 124 29.37 -18.33 -10.77
N GLN A 125 29.25 -17.56 -9.68
CA GLN A 125 28.17 -17.71 -8.70
C GLN A 125 26.83 -17.93 -9.39
N VAL A 126 26.11 -19.00 -9.02
CA VAL A 126 24.77 -19.31 -9.56
C VAL A 126 23.91 -18.03 -9.45
N PRO A 127 23.49 -17.41 -10.57
CA PRO A 127 22.81 -16.12 -10.51
C PRO A 127 21.48 -16.23 -9.78
N SER A 128 21.28 -15.41 -8.75
CA SER A 128 19.99 -15.35 -8.05
C SER A 128 18.95 -14.65 -8.91
N ALA A 129 17.94 -15.41 -9.35
CA ALA A 129 16.74 -14.87 -10.00
C ALA A 129 15.79 -14.22 -8.98
N HIS A 130 16.20 -14.05 -7.72
CA HIS A 130 15.38 -13.52 -6.64
C HIS A 130 15.10 -12.02 -6.82
N ARG A 131 14.04 -11.71 -7.57
CA ARG A 131 13.48 -10.35 -7.66
C ARG A 131 12.29 -10.25 -6.73
N GLU A 132 12.53 -9.79 -5.51
CA GLU A 132 11.44 -9.45 -4.60
C GLU A 132 10.74 -8.18 -5.07
N THR A 133 9.43 -8.29 -5.25
CA THR A 133 8.56 -7.12 -5.33
C THR A 133 8.60 -6.33 -4.03
N MET A 134 8.32 -5.03 -4.10
CA MET A 134 8.16 -4.19 -2.91
C MET A 134 7.14 -4.77 -1.92
N GLY A 135 6.04 -5.35 -2.43
CA GLY A 135 5.03 -6.00 -1.59
C GLY A 135 5.55 -7.20 -0.80
N GLN A 136 6.45 -8.01 -1.39
CA GLN A 136 7.10 -9.13 -0.68
C GLN A 136 8.00 -8.62 0.45
N LYS A 137 8.81 -7.58 0.21
CA LYS A 137 9.68 -6.98 1.22
C LYS A 137 8.89 -6.41 2.41
N LEU A 138 7.75 -5.80 2.14
CA LEU A 138 6.92 -5.16 3.17
C LEU A 138 5.97 -6.09 3.92
N ARG A 139 5.82 -7.36 3.52
CA ARG A 139 4.76 -8.26 4.01
C ARG A 139 4.78 -8.50 5.53
N SER A 140 5.97 -8.50 6.13
CA SER A 140 6.19 -8.70 7.57
C SER A 140 6.41 -7.39 8.32
N SER A 141 6.47 -6.26 7.61
CA SER A 141 6.74 -4.96 8.22
C SER A 141 5.45 -4.20 8.53
N HIS A 142 5.26 -3.95 9.83
CA HIS A 142 4.21 -3.08 10.36
C HIS A 142 4.65 -1.61 10.38
N LEU A 143 5.95 -1.34 10.51
CA LEU A 143 6.53 0.01 10.56
C LEU A 143 7.09 0.37 9.19
N ARG A 144 6.60 1.45 8.58
CA ARG A 144 6.99 1.86 7.22
C ARG A 144 7.31 3.35 7.15
N VAL A 145 8.39 3.69 6.46
CA VAL A 145 8.70 5.08 6.12
C VAL A 145 8.56 5.27 4.63
N LEU A 146 7.80 6.28 4.22
CA LEU A 146 7.65 6.67 2.83
C LEU A 146 8.71 7.73 2.51
N LEU A 147 9.46 7.52 1.43
CA LEU A 147 10.53 8.43 1.04
C LEU A 147 10.27 8.93 -0.39
N SER A 148 9.92 10.21 -0.53
CA SER A 148 9.82 10.88 -1.83
C SER A 148 11.21 11.08 -2.44
N PRO A 149 11.32 11.35 -3.76
CA PRO A 149 12.61 11.68 -4.37
C PRO A 149 13.23 12.93 -3.76
N SER A 150 12.41 13.95 -3.46
CA SER A 150 12.86 15.19 -2.81
C SER A 150 13.37 14.94 -1.39
N ALA A 151 12.66 14.16 -0.60
CA ALA A 151 13.09 13.78 0.74
C ALA A 151 14.41 13.01 0.69
N LYS A 152 14.53 12.03 -0.22
CA LYS A 152 15.76 11.24 -0.40
C LYS A 152 16.96 12.12 -0.73
N GLU A 153 16.82 13.04 -1.67
CA GLU A 153 17.88 14.01 -2.02
C GLU A 153 18.27 14.87 -0.81
N ALA A 154 17.28 15.35 -0.04
CA ALA A 154 17.52 16.17 1.14
C ALA A 154 18.25 15.40 2.24
N PHE A 155 17.85 14.16 2.52
CA PHE A 155 18.55 13.29 3.48
C PHE A 155 20.00 13.00 3.05
N LEU A 156 20.23 12.78 1.75
CA LEU A 156 21.58 12.60 1.20
C LEU A 156 22.38 13.90 1.10
N ALA A 157 21.78 15.06 1.36
CA ALA A 157 22.45 16.36 1.43
C ALA A 157 22.82 16.78 2.86
N VAL A 158 22.32 16.08 3.89
CA VAL A 158 22.69 16.31 5.29
C VAL A 158 24.22 16.21 5.46
N GLU A 159 24.81 17.12 6.24
CA GLU A 159 26.25 17.13 6.50
C GLU A 159 26.67 15.90 7.31
N GLU A 160 27.75 15.24 6.88
CA GLU A 160 28.27 14.04 7.54
C GLU A 160 28.72 14.33 8.98
N GLY A 161 28.36 13.44 9.91
CA GLY A 161 28.75 13.50 11.32
C GLY A 161 28.05 14.58 12.16
N LYS A 162 27.16 15.39 11.57
CA LYS A 162 26.44 16.45 12.28
C LYS A 162 24.95 16.10 12.41
N PRO A 163 24.46 15.81 13.62
CA PRO A 163 23.05 15.56 13.81
C PRO A 163 22.21 16.82 13.57
N LEU A 164 21.02 16.66 12.98
CA LEU A 164 20.05 17.73 12.79
C LEU A 164 18.67 17.32 13.34
N SER A 165 17.87 18.33 13.68
CA SER A 165 16.44 18.14 13.91
C SER A 165 15.71 17.87 12.59
N ALA A 166 14.60 17.16 12.68
CA ALA A 166 13.70 16.84 11.59
C ALA A 166 12.27 16.80 12.11
N ALA A 167 11.29 16.64 11.24
CA ALA A 167 9.95 16.24 11.65
C ALA A 167 9.35 15.26 10.66
N VAL A 168 8.45 14.45 11.19
CA VAL A 168 7.69 13.47 10.43
C VAL A 168 6.20 13.66 10.66
N SER A 169 5.42 13.29 9.66
CA SER A 169 3.99 13.10 9.76
C SER A 169 3.69 11.60 9.85
N GLU A 170 2.91 11.20 10.85
CA GLU A 170 2.59 9.79 11.08
C GLU A 170 1.09 9.51 11.06
N HIS A 171 0.76 8.30 10.63
CA HIS A 171 -0.58 7.75 10.77
C HIS A 171 -0.58 6.23 10.83
N ASN A 172 -1.60 5.68 11.49
CA ASN A 172 -1.90 4.26 11.44
C ASN A 172 -3.00 4.00 10.40
N TYR A 173 -2.80 2.99 9.55
CA TYR A 173 -3.81 2.53 8.62
C TYR A 173 -3.81 1.00 8.53
N GLY A 174 -4.87 0.38 9.05
CA GLY A 174 -4.99 -1.08 9.11
C GLY A 174 -3.87 -1.70 9.94
N SER A 175 -3.03 -2.51 9.31
CA SER A 175 -1.90 -3.20 9.95
C SER A 175 -0.57 -2.43 9.86
N ALA A 176 -0.55 -1.21 9.32
CA ALA A 176 0.68 -0.46 9.10
C ALA A 176 0.68 0.86 9.89
N TRP A 177 1.80 1.15 10.53
CA TRP A 177 2.19 2.48 10.98
C TRP A 177 3.08 3.10 9.93
N ILE A 178 2.67 4.24 9.39
CA ILE A 178 3.29 4.87 8.23
C ILE A 178 3.79 6.25 8.63
N VAL A 179 5.05 6.50 8.32
CA VAL A 179 5.77 7.74 8.62
C VAL A 179 6.19 8.40 7.32
N TYR A 180 6.03 9.72 7.24
CA TYR A 180 6.42 10.57 6.12
C TYR A 180 7.33 11.70 6.62
N PRO A 181 8.58 11.84 6.15
CA PRO A 181 9.41 13.00 6.46
C PRO A 181 8.79 14.28 5.90
N ILE A 182 8.62 15.31 6.75
CA ILE A 182 8.05 16.61 6.34
C ILE A 182 9.03 17.77 6.48
N ARG A 183 10.11 17.59 7.25
CA ARG A 183 11.12 18.61 7.49
C ARG A 183 12.48 18.01 7.86
N ILE A 184 13.54 18.67 7.41
CA ILE A 184 14.92 18.54 7.91
C ILE A 184 15.42 19.96 8.27
N GLY A 185 16.16 20.09 9.37
CA GLY A 185 16.60 21.37 9.91
C GLY A 185 15.56 22.00 10.85
N VAL A 186 15.89 23.14 11.46
CA VAL A 186 15.05 23.76 12.49
C VAL A 186 13.70 24.26 11.96
N LYS A 187 12.67 24.27 12.82
CA LYS A 187 11.28 24.60 12.44
C LYS A 187 11.11 25.95 11.74
N ASP A 188 11.82 26.99 12.19
CA ASP A 188 11.65 28.36 11.68
C ASP A 188 12.46 28.65 10.41
N ALA A 189 13.44 27.79 10.10
CA ALA A 189 14.32 27.92 8.94
C ALA A 189 14.79 26.52 8.51
N PRO A 190 13.88 25.70 7.96
CA PRO A 190 14.22 24.34 7.60
C PRO A 190 15.19 24.32 6.40
N ASP A 191 16.14 23.40 6.43
CA ASP A 191 17.02 23.12 5.30
C ASP A 191 16.23 22.51 4.14
N TRP A 192 15.19 21.74 4.49
CA TRP A 192 14.24 21.17 3.56
C TRP A 192 12.88 20.96 4.23
N ALA A 193 11.80 21.15 3.48
CA ALA A 193 10.44 20.83 3.91
C ALA A 193 9.58 20.40 2.73
N GLU A 194 8.64 19.50 3.00
CA GLU A 194 7.68 18.99 2.01
C GLU A 194 6.31 18.80 2.66
N GLN A 195 5.25 19.03 1.89
CA GLN A 195 3.91 18.68 2.37
C GLN A 195 3.71 17.17 2.36
N PRO A 196 3.15 16.59 3.44
CA PRO A 196 2.84 15.17 3.47
C PRO A 196 1.74 14.83 2.45
N LEU A 197 1.73 13.57 1.98
CA LEU A 197 0.71 13.06 1.05
C LEU A 197 -0.73 13.22 1.58
N LEU A 198 -0.89 13.26 2.90
CA LEU A 198 -2.16 13.46 3.58
C LEU A 198 -2.03 14.70 4.46
N THR A 199 -2.91 15.68 4.28
CA THR A 199 -2.81 16.98 4.97
C THR A 199 -3.75 17.11 6.17
N LYS A 200 -4.70 16.19 6.35
CA LYS A 200 -5.72 16.24 7.41
C LYS A 200 -5.74 14.96 8.24
N GLY A 201 -5.81 15.12 9.56
CA GLY A 201 -5.95 14.00 10.51
C GLY A 201 -4.65 13.27 10.88
N MET A 202 -3.49 13.77 10.45
CA MET A 202 -2.18 13.22 10.81
C MET A 202 -1.60 13.91 12.05
N ARG A 203 -0.64 13.24 12.71
CA ARG A 203 0.14 13.81 13.80
C ARG A 203 1.52 14.17 13.28
N GLU A 204 1.93 15.40 13.50
CA GLU A 204 3.31 15.81 13.30
C GLU A 204 4.10 15.49 14.57
N GLN A 205 5.28 14.90 14.41
CA GLN A 205 6.19 14.56 15.49
C GLN A 205 7.59 15.08 15.15
N GLU A 206 8.33 15.47 16.19
CA GLU A 206 9.76 15.76 16.04
C GLU A 206 10.50 14.46 15.70
N ALA A 207 11.58 14.62 14.95
CA ALA A 207 12.46 13.55 14.54
C ALA A 207 13.90 14.06 14.53
N HIS A 208 14.82 13.12 14.36
CA HIS A 208 16.25 13.34 14.47
C HIS A 208 16.92 12.70 13.26
N VAL A 209 17.98 13.32 12.73
CA VAL A 209 18.74 12.76 11.60
C VAL A 209 20.23 12.83 11.87
N LEU A 210 20.93 11.73 11.59
CA LEU A 210 22.38 11.66 11.55
C LEU A 210 22.82 10.95 10.27
N ARG A 211 23.61 11.64 9.46
CA ARG A 211 24.34 11.03 8.36
C ARG A 211 25.74 10.64 8.82
N LEU A 212 26.10 9.38 8.63
CA LEU A 212 27.41 8.85 9.02
C LEU A 212 28.49 9.33 8.04
N PRO A 213 29.74 9.50 8.51
CA PRO A 213 30.87 9.77 7.62
C PRO A 213 31.04 8.68 6.56
N ARG A 214 31.48 9.08 5.37
CA ARG A 214 31.69 8.17 4.24
C ARG A 214 32.60 7.00 4.62
N GLY A 215 32.21 5.78 4.26
CA GLY A 215 32.89 4.54 4.61
C GLY A 215 32.49 3.93 5.96
N THR A 216 31.70 4.63 6.79
CA THR A 216 31.11 4.09 8.02
C THR A 216 29.78 3.42 7.69
N THR A 217 29.60 2.16 8.09
CA THR A 217 28.38 1.38 7.85
C THR A 217 27.61 1.15 9.14
N LEU A 218 26.28 1.08 9.04
CA LEU A 218 25.45 0.73 10.18
C LEU A 218 25.75 -0.69 10.72
N PRO A 219 25.65 -0.90 12.04
CA PRO A 219 25.83 -2.23 12.62
C PRO A 219 24.80 -3.23 12.06
N ARG A 220 25.26 -4.45 11.74
CA ARG A 220 24.39 -5.53 11.23
C ARG A 220 23.20 -5.82 12.16
N LYS A 221 23.46 -5.82 13.47
CA LYS A 221 22.43 -5.95 14.50
C LYS A 221 22.29 -4.60 15.19
N LEU A 222 21.13 -3.96 15.03
CA LEU A 222 20.82 -2.70 15.70
C LEU A 222 20.24 -2.98 17.08
N THR A 223 21.03 -2.70 18.10
CA THR A 223 20.65 -2.61 19.51
C THR A 223 21.03 -1.23 20.05
N MET A 224 20.46 -0.84 21.20
CA MET A 224 20.86 0.39 21.89
C MET A 224 22.38 0.47 22.07
N GLU A 225 23.00 -0.61 22.56
CA GLU A 225 24.46 -0.71 22.75
C GLU A 225 25.23 -0.47 21.45
N SER A 226 24.83 -1.12 20.35
CA SER A 226 25.54 -0.98 19.07
C SER A 226 25.45 0.44 18.49
N ILE A 227 24.31 1.13 18.68
CA ILE A 227 24.11 2.48 18.18
C ILE A 227 24.84 3.49 19.07
N LEU A 228 24.78 3.33 20.40
CA LEU A 228 25.52 4.16 21.33
C LEU A 228 27.03 4.07 21.10
N SER A 229 27.57 2.86 20.85
CA SER A 229 28.99 2.69 20.50
C SER A 229 29.35 3.45 19.22
N LEU A 230 28.51 3.36 18.18
CA LEU A 230 28.70 4.11 16.94
C LEU A 230 28.63 5.63 17.17
N CYS A 231 27.63 6.11 17.90
CA CYS A 231 27.48 7.52 18.22
C CYS A 231 28.66 8.03 19.08
N SER A 232 29.23 7.19 19.95
CA SER A 232 30.39 7.52 20.77
C SER A 232 31.66 7.70 19.95
N GLU A 233 31.91 6.80 18.99
CA GLU A 233 33.02 6.92 18.04
C GLU A 233 32.94 8.20 17.20
N LEU A 234 31.73 8.71 16.97
CA LEU A 234 31.45 9.94 16.23
C LEU A 234 31.37 11.19 17.14
N GLY A 235 31.39 11.04 18.46
CA GLY A 235 31.27 12.14 19.42
C GLY A 235 29.87 12.77 19.49
N VAL A 236 28.82 11.99 19.19
CA VAL A 236 27.39 12.43 19.18
C VAL A 236 26.50 11.56 20.08
N GLU A 237 27.11 10.90 21.07
CA GLU A 237 26.43 10.03 22.04
C GLU A 237 25.35 10.75 22.86
N GLU A 238 25.65 11.93 23.41
CA GLU A 238 24.70 12.72 24.21
C GLU A 238 23.44 13.08 23.39
N TRP A 239 23.61 13.46 22.12
CA TRP A 239 22.50 13.73 21.22
C TRP A 239 21.60 12.52 21.01
N PHE A 240 22.19 11.33 20.81
CA PHE A 240 21.40 10.12 20.60
C PHE A 240 20.68 9.69 21.87
N GLU A 241 21.30 9.85 23.04
CA GLU A 241 20.66 9.59 24.33
C GLU A 241 19.45 10.48 24.55
N GLU A 242 19.58 11.79 24.32
CA GLU A 242 18.48 12.76 24.38
C GLU A 242 17.36 12.40 23.40
N ALA A 243 17.69 12.17 22.13
CA ALA A 243 16.71 11.76 21.12
C ALA A 243 15.99 10.47 21.54
N ALA A 244 16.71 9.51 22.11
CA ALA A 244 16.16 8.24 22.51
C ALA A 244 15.24 8.32 23.75
N GLU A 245 15.31 9.38 24.56
CA GLU A 245 14.46 9.60 25.73
C GLU A 245 13.06 10.12 25.37
N GLU A 246 12.86 10.60 24.14
CA GLU A 246 11.56 11.07 23.69
C GLU A 246 10.51 9.95 23.72
N PHE A 247 9.25 10.34 23.93
CA PHE A 247 8.14 9.41 23.87
C PHE A 247 7.92 8.98 22.40
N TRP A 248 8.40 7.78 22.08
CA TRP A 248 8.38 7.20 20.72
C TRP A 248 9.27 7.98 19.74
N PRO A 249 10.61 7.86 19.86
CA PRO A 249 11.53 8.67 19.09
C PRO A 249 11.62 8.23 17.63
N PHE A 250 11.80 9.20 16.73
CA PHE A 250 12.06 8.95 15.31
C PHE A 250 13.49 9.37 14.99
N VAL A 251 14.36 8.40 14.71
CA VAL A 251 15.78 8.68 14.40
C VAL A 251 16.14 8.11 13.03
N PHE A 252 16.49 8.99 12.10
CA PHE A 252 17.06 8.65 10.80
C PHE A 252 18.57 8.48 10.94
N LEU A 253 19.06 7.30 10.57
CA LEU A 253 20.49 6.99 10.46
C LEU A 253 20.79 6.69 8.99
N ILE A 254 21.78 7.37 8.42
CA ILE A 254 22.06 7.32 6.99
C ILE A 254 23.52 6.91 6.80
N ASP A 255 23.75 5.82 6.07
CA ASP A 255 25.08 5.42 5.61
C ASP A 255 25.18 5.48 4.07
N ASP A 256 26.30 4.99 3.51
CA ASP A 256 26.51 4.99 2.05
C ASP A 256 25.52 4.09 1.29
N SER A 257 24.80 3.20 1.98
CA SER A 257 23.95 2.16 1.39
C SER A 257 22.46 2.41 1.60
N GLU A 258 22.05 2.95 2.75
CA GLU A 258 20.63 3.10 3.10
C GLU A 258 20.30 4.34 3.93
N ILE A 259 19.06 4.81 3.80
CA ILE A 259 18.41 5.74 4.73
C ILE A 259 17.50 4.89 5.61
N LEU A 260 17.86 4.76 6.89
CA LEU A 260 17.16 3.92 7.84
C LEU A 260 16.47 4.76 8.91
N LEU A 261 15.16 4.59 9.06
CA LEU A 261 14.44 5.12 10.21
C LEU A 261 14.31 4.05 11.29
N ILE A 262 14.60 4.43 12.53
CA ILE A 262 14.39 3.60 13.72
C ILE A 262 13.48 4.29 14.74
N THR A 263 12.88 3.47 15.61
CA THR A 263 12.24 3.90 16.85
C THR A 263 12.71 3.01 18.00
N ILE A 264 12.57 3.52 19.23
CA ILE A 264 12.91 2.81 20.46
C ILE A 264 11.63 2.66 21.27
N LEU A 265 11.27 1.41 21.61
CA LEU A 265 9.99 1.11 22.28
C LEU A 265 10.15 0.09 23.40
N GLY A 266 9.26 0.22 24.39
CA GLY A 266 9.17 -0.66 25.56
C GLY A 266 10.20 -0.36 26.64
N ASP A 267 9.99 -0.93 27.82
CA ASP A 267 10.83 -0.70 29.01
C ASP A 267 12.28 -1.15 28.79
N GLU A 268 12.48 -2.21 27.98
CA GLU A 268 13.79 -2.72 27.58
C GLU A 268 14.47 -1.88 26.48
N ARG A 269 13.83 -0.79 26.02
CA ARG A 269 14.31 0.09 24.94
C ARG A 269 14.74 -0.67 23.70
N ASN A 270 13.87 -1.54 23.21
CA ASN A 270 14.14 -2.32 22.01
C ASN A 270 14.12 -1.41 20.77
N VAL A 271 15.10 -1.58 19.88
CA VAL A 271 15.23 -0.82 18.64
C VAL A 271 14.43 -1.51 17.53
N TYR A 272 13.53 -0.78 16.90
CA TYR A 272 12.72 -1.26 15.78
C TYR A 272 13.03 -0.46 14.52
N LYS A 273 13.22 -1.18 13.40
CA LYS A 273 13.46 -0.59 12.09
C LYS A 273 12.14 -0.36 11.36
N TYR A 274 12.04 0.77 10.66
CA TYR A 274 11.03 0.99 9.65
C TYR A 274 11.52 0.43 8.31
N ALA A 275 10.62 -0.23 7.58
CA ALA A 275 10.92 -0.60 6.20
C ALA A 275 10.76 0.63 5.30
N THR A 276 11.82 0.99 4.58
CA THR A 276 11.82 2.13 3.65
C THR A 276 11.09 1.77 2.37
N LEU A 277 10.10 2.59 2.02
CA LEU A 277 9.34 2.54 0.78
C LEU A 277 9.62 3.83 0.00
N GLU A 278 10.48 3.73 -1.01
CA GLU A 278 10.66 4.82 -1.96
C GLU A 278 9.40 4.96 -2.81
N ILE A 279 8.80 6.15 -2.78
CA ILE A 279 7.67 6.50 -3.60
C ILE A 279 8.15 7.40 -4.74
N SER A 280 7.53 7.27 -5.90
CA SER A 280 7.78 8.13 -7.06
C SER A 280 6.47 8.67 -7.57
N ASP A 281 6.50 9.92 -8.03
CA ASP A 281 5.46 10.50 -8.89
C ASP A 281 5.63 9.96 -10.31
N GLU A 282 5.67 8.63 -10.49
CA GLU A 282 5.57 8.04 -11.82
C GLU A 282 4.30 8.61 -12.47
N GLY A 283 4.53 9.38 -13.55
CA GLY A 283 3.63 10.41 -14.08
C GLY A 283 2.16 10.03 -14.10
N GLY A 284 1.31 11.05 -13.89
CA GLY A 284 -0.13 10.90 -13.72
C GLY A 284 -0.72 9.77 -14.56
N ARG A 285 -1.32 8.78 -13.88
CA ARG A 285 -1.99 7.64 -14.55
C ARG A 285 -3.26 8.06 -15.29
N LEU A 286 -3.66 9.31 -15.15
CA LEU A 286 -4.75 9.91 -15.89
C LEU A 286 -4.27 10.30 -17.30
N PRO A 287 -5.06 10.04 -18.34
CA PRO A 287 -4.76 10.55 -19.66
C PRO A 287 -4.68 12.10 -19.66
N ALA A 288 -3.79 12.67 -20.47
CA ALA A 288 -3.55 14.13 -20.51
C ALA A 288 -4.81 14.97 -20.84
N GLU A 289 -5.82 14.39 -21.48
CA GLU A 289 -7.11 15.06 -21.72
C GLU A 289 -7.87 15.43 -20.43
N TYR A 290 -7.53 14.80 -19.29
CA TYR A 290 -8.10 15.09 -17.98
C TYR A 290 -7.43 16.29 -17.29
N ASP A 291 -6.28 16.78 -17.77
CA ASP A 291 -5.52 17.86 -17.12
C ASP A 291 -6.37 19.14 -16.97
N ALA A 292 -7.22 19.43 -17.95
CA ALA A 292 -8.12 20.59 -17.93
C ALA A 292 -9.21 20.53 -16.85
N LEU A 293 -9.42 19.38 -16.20
CA LEU A 293 -10.37 19.23 -15.10
C LEU A 293 -9.86 19.83 -13.79
N ALA A 294 -8.54 19.97 -13.62
CA ALA A 294 -7.94 20.55 -12.43
C ALA A 294 -8.43 21.98 -12.17
N ASP A 295 -8.69 22.74 -13.24
CA ASP A 295 -9.18 24.12 -13.19
C ASP A 295 -10.71 24.24 -13.09
N LYS A 296 -11.44 23.12 -13.09
CA LYS A 296 -12.90 23.13 -13.00
C LYS A 296 -13.35 23.12 -11.54
N ARG A 297 -14.30 24.01 -11.23
CA ARG A 297 -15.03 24.00 -9.96
C ARG A 297 -16.39 23.35 -10.13
N VAL A 298 -16.70 22.32 -9.34
CA VAL A 298 -17.95 21.57 -9.44
C VAL A 298 -18.80 21.74 -8.18
N ALA A 299 -20.05 22.17 -8.33
CA ALA A 299 -21.02 22.19 -7.24
C ALA A 299 -21.78 20.85 -7.18
N ILE A 300 -21.81 20.23 -6.01
CA ILE A 300 -22.56 19.01 -5.73
C ILE A 300 -23.59 19.32 -4.65
N VAL A 301 -24.86 19.30 -5.04
CA VAL A 301 -26.00 19.52 -4.16
C VAL A 301 -26.60 18.16 -3.81
N GLY A 302 -26.45 17.76 -2.56
CA GLY A 302 -26.77 16.42 -2.05
C GLY A 302 -25.55 15.49 -2.01
N CYS A 303 -24.92 15.38 -0.85
CA CYS A 303 -23.81 14.48 -0.50
C CYS A 303 -24.29 13.08 -0.06
N GLY A 304 -25.47 12.67 -0.52
CA GLY A 304 -26.05 11.36 -0.27
C GLY A 304 -25.43 10.25 -1.13
N SER A 305 -26.21 9.22 -1.45
CA SER A 305 -25.75 8.03 -2.17
C SER A 305 -25.12 8.34 -3.53
N VAL A 306 -25.74 9.24 -4.31
CA VAL A 306 -25.30 9.57 -5.66
C VAL A 306 -24.20 10.63 -5.61
N GLY A 307 -24.42 11.76 -4.94
CA GLY A 307 -23.46 12.87 -4.94
C GLY A 307 -22.12 12.52 -4.30
N SER A 308 -22.08 11.69 -3.26
CA SER A 308 -20.80 11.23 -2.67
C SER A 308 -19.96 10.42 -3.66
N LYS A 309 -20.59 9.50 -4.42
CA LYS A 309 -19.94 8.72 -5.49
C LYS A 309 -19.42 9.61 -6.60
N VAL A 310 -20.26 10.54 -7.06
CA VAL A 310 -19.90 11.46 -8.13
C VAL A 310 -18.73 12.36 -7.72
N ALA A 311 -18.75 12.90 -6.50
CA ALA A 311 -17.66 13.71 -5.96
C ALA A 311 -16.32 12.94 -5.95
N VAL A 312 -16.33 11.73 -5.40
CA VAL A 312 -15.16 10.85 -5.33
C VAL A 312 -14.64 10.49 -6.72
N SER A 313 -15.53 10.16 -7.65
CA SER A 313 -15.16 9.87 -9.04
C SER A 313 -14.55 11.06 -9.76
N LEU A 314 -15.09 12.27 -9.55
CA LEU A 314 -14.55 13.50 -10.14
C LEU A 314 -13.16 13.84 -9.57
N ALA A 315 -12.98 13.71 -8.26
CA ALA A 315 -11.67 13.95 -7.64
C ALA A 315 -10.61 12.98 -8.15
N ARG A 316 -10.95 11.69 -8.26
CA ARG A 316 -10.07 10.68 -8.89
C ARG A 316 -9.80 10.93 -10.36
N SER A 317 -10.68 11.67 -11.04
CA SER A 317 -10.52 12.07 -12.44
C SER A 317 -9.74 13.40 -12.58
N GLY A 318 -9.26 13.99 -11.49
CA GLY A 318 -8.42 15.19 -11.53
C GLY A 318 -9.15 16.52 -11.26
N VAL A 319 -10.46 16.52 -10.97
CA VAL A 319 -11.15 17.72 -10.46
C VAL A 319 -10.63 18.04 -9.08
N ARG A 320 -10.25 19.31 -8.84
CA ARG A 320 -9.67 19.74 -7.55
C ARG A 320 -10.58 20.67 -6.76
N SER A 321 -11.46 21.44 -7.40
CA SER A 321 -12.28 22.44 -6.72
C SER A 321 -13.74 22.00 -6.59
N PHE A 322 -14.26 21.96 -5.36
CA PHE A 322 -15.62 21.50 -5.07
C PHE A 322 -16.39 22.50 -4.20
N LEU A 323 -17.69 22.63 -4.49
CA LEU A 323 -18.67 23.21 -3.57
C LEU A 323 -19.66 22.12 -3.17
N LEU A 324 -19.68 21.74 -1.89
CA LEU A 324 -20.53 20.67 -1.37
C LEU A 324 -21.68 21.27 -0.55
N VAL A 325 -22.92 20.99 -0.96
CA VAL A 325 -24.13 21.50 -0.29
C VAL A 325 -24.97 20.31 0.17
N ASP A 326 -25.03 20.07 1.47
CA ASP A 326 -25.90 19.04 2.07
C ASP A 326 -26.12 19.33 3.56
N PRO A 327 -27.37 19.40 4.05
CA PRO A 327 -27.67 19.69 5.44
C PRO A 327 -27.53 18.48 6.37
N ASP A 328 -27.60 17.26 5.84
CA ASP A 328 -27.80 16.07 6.64
C ASP A 328 -26.52 15.65 7.38
N VAL A 329 -26.74 14.83 8.41
CA VAL A 329 -25.71 14.14 9.17
C VAL A 329 -25.59 12.68 8.69
N VAL A 330 -24.39 12.11 8.77
CA VAL A 330 -24.12 10.70 8.46
C VAL A 330 -24.68 9.83 9.58
N LEU A 331 -25.52 8.87 9.21
CA LEU A 331 -26.10 7.84 10.08
C LEU A 331 -25.63 6.44 9.66
N PRO A 332 -25.63 5.45 10.56
CA PRO A 332 -25.20 4.08 10.24
C PRO A 332 -25.92 3.47 9.03
N GLY A 333 -27.22 3.76 8.86
CA GLY A 333 -28.01 3.28 7.72
C GLY A 333 -27.57 3.83 6.35
N ASN A 334 -26.67 4.82 6.30
CA ASN A 334 -26.12 5.33 5.05
C ASN A 334 -25.02 4.43 4.46
N MET A 335 -24.37 3.58 5.25
CA MET A 335 -23.20 2.77 4.83
C MET A 335 -23.49 1.80 3.69
N VAL A 336 -24.74 1.41 3.49
CA VAL A 336 -25.13 0.52 2.40
C VAL A 336 -25.00 1.16 1.01
N ARG A 337 -24.84 2.49 0.93
CA ARG A 337 -24.91 3.22 -0.35
C ARG A 337 -24.13 4.53 -0.45
N ASN A 338 -23.74 5.15 0.66
CA ASN A 338 -22.88 6.33 0.68
C ASN A 338 -21.40 5.91 0.54
N GLU A 339 -20.54 6.74 -0.06
CA GLU A 339 -19.08 6.49 -0.12
C GLU A 339 -18.34 6.69 1.22
N LEU A 340 -18.97 7.39 2.17
CA LEU A 340 -18.44 7.59 3.50
C LEU A 340 -18.44 6.30 4.31
N ASP A 341 -17.53 6.20 5.28
CA ASP A 341 -17.40 5.04 6.16
C ASP A 341 -17.90 5.30 7.59
N LEU A 342 -17.83 4.26 8.43
CA LEU A 342 -18.35 4.29 9.80
C LEU A 342 -17.69 5.37 10.68
N ARG A 343 -16.46 5.81 10.36
CA ARG A 343 -15.77 6.87 11.11
C ARG A 343 -16.44 8.23 10.93
N ALA A 344 -17.23 8.40 9.87
CA ALA A 344 -17.96 9.63 9.60
C ALA A 344 -19.31 9.72 10.33
N VAL A 345 -19.80 8.65 10.95
CA VAL A 345 -21.11 8.66 11.65
C VAL A 345 -21.15 9.77 12.69
N GLY A 346 -22.23 10.56 12.68
CA GLY A 346 -22.41 11.72 13.57
C GLY A 346 -21.85 13.04 13.03
N THR A 347 -21.16 13.04 11.88
CA THR A 347 -20.67 14.27 11.23
C THR A 347 -21.61 14.70 10.09
N HIS A 348 -21.58 16.00 9.72
CA HIS A 348 -22.30 16.46 8.52
C HIS A 348 -21.76 15.75 7.27
N LYS A 349 -22.67 15.29 6.39
CA LYS A 349 -22.31 14.54 5.18
C LYS A 349 -21.36 15.33 4.28
N SER A 350 -21.60 16.63 4.12
CA SER A 350 -20.80 17.51 3.28
C SER A 350 -19.38 17.72 3.87
N ASN A 351 -19.24 17.88 5.18
CA ASN A 351 -17.93 17.95 5.86
C ASN A 351 -17.17 16.61 5.82
N ALA A 352 -17.86 15.49 6.01
CA ALA A 352 -17.25 14.18 5.90
C ALA A 352 -16.78 13.89 4.47
N LEU A 353 -17.55 14.33 3.47
CA LEU A 353 -17.18 14.19 2.07
C LEU A 353 -15.97 15.06 1.72
N GLU A 354 -15.88 16.30 2.23
CA GLU A 354 -14.64 17.09 2.14
C GLU A 354 -13.43 16.30 2.65
N HIS A 355 -13.52 15.74 3.86
CA HIS A 355 -12.42 14.94 4.42
C HIS A 355 -12.06 13.76 3.49
N LYS A 356 -13.07 13.10 2.93
CA LYS A 356 -12.87 11.99 1.99
C LYS A 356 -12.18 12.43 0.69
N LEU A 357 -12.51 13.61 0.16
CA LEU A 357 -11.88 14.15 -1.05
C LEU A 357 -10.40 14.49 -0.80
N LEU A 358 -10.08 15.05 0.38
CA LEU A 358 -8.71 15.33 0.78
C LEU A 358 -7.87 14.05 1.00
N GLU A 359 -8.48 12.95 1.46
CA GLU A 359 -7.83 11.63 1.51
C GLU A 359 -7.52 11.05 0.11
N ILE A 360 -8.27 11.47 -0.92
CA ILE A 360 -8.07 11.02 -2.30
C ILE A 360 -7.00 11.86 -2.98
N SER A 361 -7.04 13.17 -2.76
CA SER A 361 -6.08 14.13 -3.31
C SER A 361 -5.96 15.30 -2.35
N ALA A 362 -4.79 15.44 -1.73
CA ALA A 362 -4.47 16.53 -0.82
C ALA A 362 -4.59 17.93 -1.48
N ASN A 363 -4.51 17.98 -2.82
CA ASN A 363 -4.62 19.21 -3.61
C ASN A 363 -6.08 19.64 -3.86
N CYS A 364 -7.08 18.98 -3.27
CA CYS A 364 -8.47 19.41 -3.41
C CYS A 364 -8.73 20.67 -2.59
N GLU A 365 -9.40 21.66 -3.19
CA GLU A 365 -10.00 22.80 -2.51
C GLU A 365 -11.50 22.56 -2.40
N VAL A 366 -12.02 22.47 -1.19
CA VAL A 366 -13.43 22.13 -0.95
C VAL A 366 -14.09 23.19 -0.09
N MET A 367 -15.18 23.74 -0.58
CA MET A 367 -16.06 24.62 0.18
C MET A 367 -17.30 23.84 0.61
N VAL A 368 -17.61 23.86 1.90
CA VAL A 368 -18.72 23.10 2.48
C VAL A 368 -19.83 24.02 2.97
N LYS A 369 -21.07 23.71 2.60
CA LYS A 369 -22.29 24.41 3.06
C LYS A 369 -23.30 23.39 3.61
N PRO A 370 -23.39 23.23 4.94
CA PRO A 370 -24.42 22.43 5.59
C PRO A 370 -25.79 23.13 5.56
N LEU A 371 -26.32 23.38 4.35
CA LEU A 371 -27.52 24.19 4.11
C LEU A 371 -28.66 23.32 3.61
N LEU A 372 -29.86 23.50 4.18
CA LEU A 372 -31.09 22.89 3.67
C LEU A 372 -31.62 23.72 2.49
N LEU A 373 -31.01 23.55 1.31
CA LEU A 373 -31.38 24.33 0.13
C LEU A 373 -32.85 24.11 -0.25
N GLY A 374 -33.61 25.19 -0.42
CA GLY A 374 -35.05 25.15 -0.68
C GLY A 374 -35.92 24.80 0.54
N GLY A 375 -35.34 24.70 1.74
CA GLY A 375 -36.06 24.55 3.01
C GLY A 375 -36.22 25.87 3.78
N GLN A 376 -36.56 25.75 5.07
CA GLN A 376 -36.66 26.91 5.96
C GLN A 376 -35.28 27.37 6.41
N GLU A 377 -34.71 28.29 5.65
CA GLU A 377 -33.38 28.85 5.86
C GLU A 377 -33.41 30.37 5.68
N SER A 378 -32.33 31.05 6.09
CA SER A 378 -32.18 32.48 5.79
C SER A 378 -32.13 32.71 4.28
N SER A 379 -32.96 33.63 3.79
CA SER A 379 -32.99 34.01 2.37
C SER A 379 -31.67 34.60 1.90
N GLY A 380 -31.01 35.40 2.76
CA GLY A 380 -29.69 35.96 2.47
C GLY A 380 -28.62 34.87 2.36
N TYR A 381 -28.63 33.89 3.27
CA TYR A 381 -27.67 32.78 3.22
C TYR A 381 -27.91 31.87 2.01
N THR A 382 -29.16 31.57 1.71
CA THR A 382 -29.55 30.84 0.50
C THR A 382 -29.05 31.55 -0.76
N THR A 383 -29.28 32.87 -0.86
CA THR A 383 -28.81 33.68 -2.00
C THR A 383 -27.29 33.66 -2.12
N SER A 384 -26.57 33.75 -1.01
CA SER A 384 -25.10 33.63 -0.97
C SER A 384 -24.63 32.31 -1.57
N VAL A 385 -25.23 31.18 -1.20
CA VAL A 385 -24.86 29.86 -1.75
C VAL A 385 -25.20 29.76 -3.24
N LEU A 386 -26.33 30.31 -3.69
CA LEU A 386 -26.68 30.34 -5.11
C LEU A 386 -25.68 31.16 -5.94
N ASN A 387 -25.17 32.27 -5.40
CA ASN A 387 -24.10 33.05 -6.04
C ASN A 387 -22.77 32.28 -6.05
N GLU A 388 -22.43 31.52 -5.01
CA GLU A 388 -21.25 30.68 -5.05
C GLU A 388 -21.37 29.53 -6.07
N MET A 389 -22.59 29.00 -6.25
CA MET A 389 -22.90 28.01 -7.28
C MET A 389 -22.74 28.59 -8.69
N SER A 390 -23.06 29.88 -8.92
CA SER A 390 -22.89 30.49 -10.25
C SER A 390 -21.44 30.58 -10.71
N GLU A 391 -20.49 30.59 -9.77
CA GLU A 391 -19.05 30.59 -10.07
C GLU A 391 -18.51 29.18 -10.41
N CYS A 392 -19.35 28.15 -10.37
CA CYS A 392 -18.96 26.78 -10.70
C CYS A 392 -19.05 26.52 -12.21
N SER A 393 -18.17 25.65 -12.72
CA SER A 393 -18.16 25.19 -14.12
C SER A 393 -19.23 24.13 -14.41
N LEU A 394 -19.74 23.45 -13.38
CA LEU A 394 -20.73 22.39 -13.48
C LEU A 394 -21.56 22.33 -12.20
N LEU A 395 -22.87 22.19 -12.35
CA LEU A 395 -23.80 21.92 -11.26
C LEU A 395 -24.26 20.46 -11.30
N ILE A 396 -24.28 19.80 -10.15
CA ILE A 396 -24.78 18.43 -9.99
C ILE A 396 -25.84 18.42 -8.89
N ASP A 397 -27.09 18.15 -9.27
CA ASP A 397 -28.19 17.90 -8.32
C ASP A 397 -28.39 16.40 -8.10
N ALA A 398 -28.10 15.98 -6.87
CA ALA A 398 -28.25 14.61 -6.39
C ALA A 398 -29.21 14.51 -5.20
N THR A 399 -30.12 15.50 -5.02
CA THR A 399 -31.05 15.56 -3.89
C THR A 399 -32.36 14.82 -4.11
N ALA A 400 -32.73 14.56 -5.37
CA ALA A 400 -34.06 14.11 -5.77
C ALA A 400 -35.21 15.01 -5.28
N ASN A 401 -34.93 16.27 -4.92
CA ASN A 401 -35.92 17.24 -4.44
C ASN A 401 -36.26 18.24 -5.55
N PRO A 402 -37.54 18.35 -5.98
CA PRO A 402 -37.92 19.24 -7.07
C PRO A 402 -37.69 20.72 -6.77
N ASN A 403 -37.75 21.15 -5.51
CA ASN A 403 -37.47 22.54 -5.14
C ASN A 403 -35.99 22.86 -5.30
N VAL A 404 -35.11 21.94 -4.89
CA VAL A 404 -33.66 22.06 -5.10
C VAL A 404 -33.33 22.06 -6.58
N PHE A 405 -33.94 21.16 -7.35
CA PHE A 405 -33.79 21.12 -8.81
C PHE A 405 -34.11 22.47 -9.45
N ASN A 406 -35.25 23.08 -9.08
CA ASN A 406 -35.65 24.38 -9.64
C ASN A 406 -34.65 25.50 -9.30
N LEU A 407 -34.09 25.51 -8.09
CA LEU A 407 -33.05 26.47 -7.71
C LEU A 407 -31.75 26.25 -8.51
N CYS A 408 -31.31 24.99 -8.64
CA CYS A 408 -30.15 24.66 -9.47
C CYS A 408 -30.37 25.04 -10.94
N ALA A 409 -31.56 24.77 -11.47
CA ALA A 409 -31.94 25.15 -12.83
C ALA A 409 -31.99 26.66 -13.02
N ALA A 410 -32.45 27.42 -12.01
CA ALA A 410 -32.44 28.88 -12.05
C ALA A 410 -31.01 29.43 -12.16
N VAL A 411 -30.06 28.89 -11.39
CA VAL A 411 -28.64 29.25 -11.49
C VAL A 411 -28.09 28.87 -12.87
N GLY A 412 -28.30 27.62 -13.31
CA GLY A 412 -27.84 27.13 -14.61
C GLY A 412 -28.36 27.95 -15.79
N CYS A 413 -29.64 28.33 -15.78
CA CYS A 413 -30.23 29.18 -16.82
C CYS A 413 -29.69 30.61 -16.78
N SER A 414 -29.52 31.20 -15.59
CA SER A 414 -29.10 32.60 -15.45
C SER A 414 -27.63 32.81 -15.78
N HIS A 415 -26.78 31.82 -15.48
CA HIS A 415 -25.32 31.91 -15.63
C HIS A 415 -24.76 31.01 -16.74
N ARG A 416 -25.63 30.28 -17.46
CA ARG A 416 -25.27 29.32 -18.52
C ARG A 416 -24.37 28.19 -18.02
N THR A 417 -24.46 27.83 -16.75
CA THR A 417 -23.73 26.71 -16.16
C THR A 417 -24.45 25.39 -16.49
N PRO A 418 -23.76 24.38 -17.04
CA PRO A 418 -24.35 23.06 -17.26
C PRO A 418 -24.88 22.46 -15.95
N LEU A 419 -26.07 21.86 -16.03
CA LEU A 419 -26.70 21.15 -14.92
C LEU A 419 -26.89 19.66 -15.28
N ILE A 420 -26.31 18.81 -14.45
CA ILE A 420 -26.58 17.37 -14.44
C ILE A 420 -27.43 17.07 -13.22
N TRP A 421 -28.52 16.33 -13.40
CA TRP A 421 -29.35 15.89 -12.28
C TRP A 421 -29.70 14.42 -12.40
N GLY A 422 -29.83 13.77 -11.25
CA GLY A 422 -30.16 12.35 -11.17
C GLY A 422 -31.06 12.09 -9.98
N LEU A 423 -32.03 11.20 -10.17
CA LEU A 423 -32.86 10.70 -9.09
C LEU A 423 -32.90 9.18 -9.11
N VAL A 424 -32.98 8.58 -7.92
CA VAL A 424 -33.19 7.15 -7.74
C VAL A 424 -34.55 6.97 -7.10
N ARG A 425 -35.50 6.41 -7.86
CA ARG A 425 -36.83 6.05 -7.34
C ARG A 425 -36.80 4.63 -6.82
N ILE A 426 -37.28 4.45 -5.60
CA ILE A 426 -37.83 3.17 -5.16
C ILE A 426 -39.29 3.21 -5.61
N SER A 427 -39.63 2.46 -6.65
CA SER A 427 -41.03 2.20 -6.95
C SER A 427 -41.56 1.28 -5.86
N GLU A 428 -42.42 1.77 -4.97
CA GLU A 428 -43.37 0.88 -4.31
C GLU A 428 -44.25 0.28 -5.41
N LEU A 429 -44.16 -1.03 -5.61
CA LEU A 429 -44.99 -1.73 -6.58
C LEU A 429 -46.39 -1.92 -5.99
N PRO A 430 -47.46 -1.61 -6.74
CA PRO A 430 -48.67 -2.42 -6.68
C PRO A 430 -48.34 -3.80 -7.28
N ASP A 431 -48.82 -4.87 -6.64
CA ASP A 431 -48.62 -6.28 -7.02
C ASP A 431 -48.56 -6.55 -8.54
N SER A 432 -47.41 -7.05 -9.04
CA SER A 432 -47.26 -8.11 -10.06
C SER A 432 -45.90 -8.08 -10.79
N ASP A 433 -45.49 -9.27 -11.24
CA ASP A 433 -44.17 -9.69 -11.69
C ASP A 433 -43.50 -8.87 -12.81
N SER A 434 -42.42 -8.17 -12.47
CA SER A 434 -41.12 -8.12 -13.19
C SER A 434 -40.33 -6.86 -12.80
N ALA A 435 -39.43 -7.00 -11.83
CA ALA A 435 -38.66 -5.89 -11.27
C ALA A 435 -37.57 -5.37 -12.24
N LYS A 436 -37.58 -4.06 -12.53
CA LYS A 436 -36.42 -3.30 -13.00
C LYS A 436 -36.37 -1.97 -12.26
N SER A 437 -35.31 -1.72 -11.49
CA SER A 437 -34.98 -0.37 -11.03
C SER A 437 -34.70 0.50 -12.26
N ARG A 438 -35.30 1.70 -12.33
CA ARG A 438 -35.02 2.67 -13.40
C ARG A 438 -34.27 3.86 -12.81
N THR A 439 -33.00 3.96 -13.14
CA THR A 439 -32.20 5.19 -12.92
C THR A 439 -32.46 6.12 -14.10
N ALA A 440 -32.90 7.35 -13.83
CA ALA A 440 -33.01 8.39 -14.86
C ALA A 440 -31.89 9.42 -14.61
N VAL A 441 -30.99 9.56 -15.58
CA VAL A 441 -29.98 10.62 -15.62
C VAL A 441 -30.30 11.49 -16.82
N SER A 442 -30.44 12.79 -16.62
CA SER A 442 -30.68 13.75 -17.71
C SER A 442 -29.65 14.88 -17.61
N VAL A 443 -29.10 15.27 -18.76
CA VAL A 443 -28.19 16.40 -18.89
C VAL A 443 -28.96 17.54 -19.53
N ILE A 444 -29.00 18.71 -18.89
CA ILE A 444 -29.52 19.93 -19.51
C ILE A 444 -28.29 20.71 -20.00
N PRO A 445 -27.98 20.71 -21.31
CA PRO A 445 -26.87 21.50 -21.82
C PRO A 445 -27.13 22.99 -21.59
N GLY A 446 -26.12 23.73 -21.14
CA GLY A 446 -26.16 25.19 -21.18
C GLY A 446 -26.36 25.61 -22.64
N GLN A 447 -27.37 26.43 -22.94
CA GLN A 447 -27.65 26.79 -24.33
C GLN A 447 -26.45 27.51 -24.95
N SER A 448 -25.78 26.88 -25.91
CA SER A 448 -24.83 27.54 -26.81
C SER A 448 -25.64 28.38 -27.80
N GLY A 449 -25.87 29.64 -27.46
CA GLY A 449 -26.43 30.60 -28.39
C GLY A 449 -25.45 30.84 -29.54
N HIS A 450 -25.78 30.37 -30.74
CA HIS A 450 -25.44 31.11 -31.95
C HIS A 450 -26.22 32.42 -31.92
N GLY A 451 -25.47 33.51 -31.99
CA GLY A 451 -25.94 34.89 -32.13
C GLY A 451 -24.75 35.77 -32.45
#